data_AF-A0A7V7WGA0-F1
#
_entry.id   AF-A0A7V7WGA0-F1
#
_cell.length_a   1.000
_cell.length_b   1.000
_cell.length_c   1.000
_cell.angle_alpha   90.00
_cell.angle_beta   90.00
_cell.angle_gamma   90.00
#
_symmetry.space_group_name_H-M   'P 1'
#
loop_
_entity.id
_entity.type
_entity.pdbx_description
1 polymer ?
#
loop_
_entity_poly.entity_id
_entity_poly.type
_entity_poly.pdbx_seq_one_letter_code
_entity_poly.pdbx_strand_id
1 'polypeptide(L)'
;DDDGFTPEPVKIAVALRVGRGEVAVDFSDSAPQVAGPLNATYAITLSAVAYAFRCLVLALTGEDCLSLRDLRVRTRPGSVVDARYPAPVAGGNVETSQRLVDVLFGALAQALPGLFPAASQGTMNNVAFGNERFSYYETLAGGCGAGPSGPGLSGTHSHMTNTLNTPIEALENALPLRIQGYRLRRDSGGRGKFPGGEGLVREYLFLEKTQVSMLSERRVLAPYGLRGGGPGQVGSNWLGNAEPAKNPPRLTFKLPSKFERVFQPGESLRVETPGGGAFGKKGPLTR
;
A
#
# COMPACT_ATOMS: atom_id res chain seq x y z
N ASP A 1 4.93 6.33 -6.50
CA ASP A 1 6.16 7.11 -6.26
C ASP A 1 7.19 6.70 -7.30
N ASP A 2 8.47 6.65 -6.93
CA ASP A 2 9.62 6.21 -7.72
C ASP A 2 9.68 4.71 -7.97
N ASP A 3 10.63 4.24 -8.79
CA ASP A 3 10.93 2.81 -8.98
C ASP A 3 12.03 2.25 -8.06
N GLY A 4 12.66 3.09 -7.25
CA GLY A 4 13.79 2.75 -6.38
C GLY A 4 15.17 2.89 -7.02
N PHE A 5 15.24 3.20 -8.31
CA PHE A 5 16.47 3.51 -9.04
C PHE A 5 16.52 4.98 -9.44
N THR A 6 15.37 5.55 -9.78
CA THR A 6 15.25 6.95 -10.22
C THR A 6 14.11 7.64 -9.47
N PRO A 7 14.19 8.96 -9.19
CA PRO A 7 13.18 9.67 -8.41
C PRO A 7 11.87 9.95 -9.18
N GLU A 8 11.83 9.67 -10.48
CA GLU A 8 10.69 9.96 -11.34
C GLU A 8 9.46 9.12 -10.98
N PRO A 9 8.26 9.72 -10.87
CA PRO A 9 7.05 8.98 -10.59
C PRO A 9 6.69 7.98 -11.69
N VAL A 10 6.39 6.74 -11.30
CA VAL A 10 5.91 5.70 -12.21
C VAL A 10 4.40 5.83 -12.42
N LYS A 11 3.99 6.28 -13.62
CA LYS A 11 2.60 6.50 -13.99
C LYS A 11 1.84 5.18 -14.20
N ILE A 12 0.70 5.03 -13.52
CA ILE A 12 -0.33 4.02 -13.79
C ILE A 12 -1.61 4.78 -14.11
N ALA A 13 -2.20 4.52 -15.27
CA ALA A 13 -3.38 5.22 -15.75
C ALA A 13 -4.41 4.21 -16.25
N VAL A 14 -5.69 4.47 -15.96
CA VAL A 14 -6.81 3.66 -16.42
C VAL A 14 -7.91 4.54 -17.01
N ALA A 15 -8.47 4.11 -18.12
CA ALA A 15 -9.71 4.64 -18.66
C ALA A 15 -10.77 3.53 -18.66
N LEU A 16 -11.94 3.83 -18.11
CA LEU A 16 -13.09 2.93 -18.10
C LEU A 16 -14.13 3.40 -19.11
N ARG A 17 -14.64 2.49 -19.94
CA ARG A 17 -15.78 2.73 -20.82
C ARG A 17 -16.82 1.65 -20.60
N VAL A 18 -18.03 2.05 -20.25
CA VAL A 18 -19.15 1.13 -19.99
C VAL A 18 -20.12 1.23 -21.17
N GLY A 19 -20.36 0.10 -21.83
CA GLY A 19 -21.29 -0.03 -22.95
C GLY A 19 -22.47 -0.97 -22.62
N ARG A 20 -23.26 -1.34 -23.64
CA ARG A 20 -24.35 -2.31 -23.48
C ARG A 20 -23.79 -3.72 -23.31
N GLY A 21 -23.52 -4.11 -22.06
CA GLY A 21 -23.11 -5.47 -21.67
C GLY A 21 -21.61 -5.74 -21.62
N GLU A 22 -20.76 -4.76 -21.95
CA GLU A 22 -19.31 -4.89 -21.84
C GLU A 22 -18.70 -3.68 -21.13
N VAL A 23 -17.65 -3.92 -20.35
CA VAL A 23 -16.82 -2.88 -19.74
C VAL A 23 -15.40 -2.96 -20.29
N ALA A 24 -14.96 -1.91 -20.97
CA ALA A 24 -13.58 -1.79 -21.43
C ALA A 24 -12.74 -1.08 -20.37
N VAL A 25 -11.64 -1.74 -20.00
CA VAL A 25 -10.66 -1.28 -19.01
C VAL A 25 -9.32 -1.09 -19.73
N ASP A 26 -8.92 0.16 -19.96
CA ASP A 26 -7.75 0.49 -20.77
C ASP A 26 -6.63 1.08 -19.93
N PHE A 27 -5.53 0.34 -19.79
CA PHE A 27 -4.30 0.76 -19.12
C PHE A 27 -3.16 1.13 -20.08
N SER A 28 -3.42 1.27 -21.39
CA SER A 28 -2.38 1.46 -22.42
C SER A 28 -1.54 2.75 -22.25
N ASP A 29 -2.06 3.74 -21.52
CA ASP A 29 -1.40 5.00 -21.18
C ASP A 29 -0.55 4.91 -19.87
N SER A 30 -0.33 3.71 -19.35
CA SER A 30 0.61 3.46 -18.26
C SER A 30 2.06 3.55 -18.72
N ALA A 31 2.96 3.86 -17.78
CA ALA A 31 4.38 4.00 -18.03
C ALA A 31 4.99 2.72 -18.67
N PRO A 32 6.08 2.84 -19.45
CA PRO A 32 6.93 1.69 -19.79
C PRO A 32 7.33 0.90 -18.54
N GLN A 33 7.66 -0.37 -18.71
CA GLN A 33 8.28 -1.14 -17.62
C GLN A 33 9.57 -0.46 -17.16
N VAL A 34 9.82 -0.51 -15.85
CA VAL A 34 10.89 0.23 -15.16
C VAL A 34 12.01 -0.71 -14.72
N ALA A 35 13.17 -0.14 -14.37
CA ALA A 35 14.32 -0.92 -13.89
C ALA A 35 14.04 -1.50 -12.49
N GLY A 36 13.30 -0.76 -11.66
CA GLY A 36 12.86 -1.19 -10.34
C GLY A 36 11.86 -2.35 -10.34
N PRO A 37 11.65 -3.00 -9.18
CA PRO A 37 10.85 -4.21 -9.07
C PRO A 37 9.33 -3.99 -9.20
N LEU A 38 8.88 -2.77 -9.53
CA LEU A 38 7.46 -2.39 -9.55
C LEU A 38 6.69 -2.93 -10.76
N ASN A 39 7.30 -3.70 -11.64
CA ASN A 39 6.60 -4.17 -12.83
C ASN A 39 5.58 -5.27 -12.47
N ALA A 40 4.34 -5.13 -12.94
CA ALA A 40 3.31 -6.14 -12.83
C ALA A 40 3.19 -6.92 -14.15
N THR A 41 3.01 -8.22 -14.04
CA THR A 41 2.62 -9.06 -15.17
C THR A 41 1.17 -8.76 -15.54
N TYR A 42 0.78 -9.07 -16.79
CA TYR A 42 -0.62 -8.95 -17.22
C TYR A 42 -1.59 -9.68 -16.27
N ALA A 43 -1.20 -10.83 -15.73
CA ALA A 43 -2.02 -11.61 -14.79
C ALA A 43 -2.30 -10.86 -13.48
N ILE A 44 -1.34 -10.08 -12.97
CA ILE A 44 -1.54 -9.23 -11.79
C ILE A 44 -2.52 -8.09 -12.12
N THR A 45 -2.38 -7.48 -13.29
CA THR A 45 -3.30 -6.44 -13.77
C THR A 45 -4.72 -6.97 -13.91
N LEU A 46 -4.89 -8.14 -14.53
CA LEU A 46 -6.19 -8.80 -14.65
C LEU A 46 -6.78 -9.14 -13.26
N SER A 47 -5.95 -9.59 -12.32
CA SER A 47 -6.38 -9.88 -10.94
C SER A 47 -6.88 -8.63 -10.21
N ALA A 48 -6.19 -7.49 -10.37
CA ALA A 48 -6.62 -6.22 -9.78
C ALA A 48 -7.94 -5.72 -10.38
N VAL A 49 -8.13 -5.89 -11.70
CA VAL A 49 -9.40 -5.59 -12.38
C VAL A 49 -10.51 -6.50 -11.85
N ALA A 50 -10.29 -7.82 -11.81
CA ALA A 50 -11.24 -8.78 -11.28
C ALA A 50 -11.66 -8.44 -9.85
N TYR A 51 -10.69 -8.14 -8.97
CA TYR A 51 -10.96 -7.71 -7.60
C TYR A 51 -11.84 -6.46 -7.56
N ALA A 52 -11.49 -5.43 -8.32
CA ALA A 52 -12.22 -4.16 -8.27
C ALA A 52 -13.67 -4.30 -8.74
N PHE A 53 -13.89 -5.04 -9.82
CA PHE A 53 -15.24 -5.30 -10.34
C PHE A 53 -16.03 -6.28 -9.46
N ARG A 54 -15.36 -7.21 -8.77
CA ARG A 54 -16.02 -8.11 -7.80
C ARG A 54 -16.55 -7.32 -6.62
N CYS A 55 -15.77 -6.37 -6.09
CA CYS A 55 -16.23 -5.42 -5.08
C CYS A 55 -17.42 -4.59 -5.57
N LEU A 56 -17.39 -4.13 -6.83
CA LEU A 56 -18.50 -3.38 -7.43
C LEU A 56 -19.78 -4.22 -7.50
N VAL A 57 -19.70 -5.44 -8.06
CA VAL A 57 -20.83 -6.34 -8.20
C VAL A 57 -21.42 -6.65 -6.83
N LEU A 58 -20.60 -7.06 -5.88
CA LEU A 58 -21.03 -7.33 -4.51
C LEU A 58 -21.73 -6.12 -3.87
N ALA A 59 -21.21 -4.91 -4.07
CA ALA A 59 -21.81 -3.70 -3.52
C ALA A 59 -23.16 -3.33 -4.17
N LEU A 60 -23.39 -3.71 -5.43
CA LEU A 60 -24.63 -3.42 -6.16
C LEU A 60 -25.69 -4.51 -5.98
N THR A 61 -25.28 -5.78 -5.94
CA THR A 61 -26.19 -6.94 -5.98
C THR A 61 -26.29 -7.67 -4.64
N GLY A 62 -25.30 -7.51 -3.75
CA GLY A 62 -25.16 -8.35 -2.57
C GLY A 62 -24.65 -9.77 -2.85
N GLU A 63 -24.34 -10.08 -4.11
CA GLU A 63 -23.93 -11.40 -4.55
C GLU A 63 -22.51 -11.39 -5.14
N ASP A 64 -21.82 -12.51 -4.98
CA ASP A 64 -20.47 -12.70 -5.50
C ASP A 64 -20.49 -13.46 -6.83
N CYS A 65 -20.96 -12.78 -7.88
CA CYS A 65 -21.27 -13.38 -9.17
C CYS A 65 -20.52 -12.76 -10.37
N LEU A 66 -19.34 -12.17 -10.14
CA LEU A 66 -18.57 -11.54 -11.22
C LEU A 66 -18.21 -12.53 -12.33
N SER A 67 -18.63 -12.22 -13.55
CA SER A 67 -18.13 -12.83 -14.78
C SER A 67 -17.02 -11.97 -15.38
N LEU A 68 -15.84 -12.57 -15.62
CA LEU A 68 -14.74 -11.89 -16.32
C LEU A 68 -14.96 -11.78 -17.83
N ARG A 69 -15.94 -12.50 -18.40
CA ARG A 69 -16.21 -12.48 -19.85
C ARG A 69 -16.66 -11.10 -20.33
N ASP A 70 -17.27 -10.33 -19.43
CA ASP A 70 -17.84 -9.02 -19.70
C ASP A 70 -16.81 -7.88 -19.53
N LEU A 71 -15.57 -8.22 -19.14
CA LEU A 71 -14.47 -7.28 -18.95
C LEU A 71 -13.46 -7.40 -20.10
N ARG A 72 -13.27 -6.30 -20.84
CA ARG A 72 -12.24 -6.17 -21.88
C ARG A 72 -11.05 -5.39 -21.34
N VAL A 73 -10.03 -6.11 -20.87
CA VAL A 73 -8.80 -5.48 -20.36
C VAL A 73 -7.80 -5.27 -21.49
N ARG A 74 -7.37 -4.02 -21.66
CA ARG A 74 -6.36 -3.62 -22.65
C ARG A 74 -5.15 -3.04 -21.94
N THR A 75 -3.98 -3.52 -22.31
CA THR A 75 -2.67 -3.05 -21.84
C THR A 75 -1.76 -2.76 -23.04
N ARG A 76 -0.58 -2.20 -22.77
CA ARG A 76 0.53 -2.15 -23.72
C ARG A 76 1.60 -3.14 -23.26
N PRO A 77 1.89 -4.21 -24.00
CA PRO A 77 2.98 -5.11 -23.63
C PRO A 77 4.31 -4.36 -23.53
N GLY A 78 5.08 -4.63 -22.48
CA GLY A 78 6.27 -3.86 -22.12
C GLY A 78 6.00 -2.61 -21.27
N SER A 79 4.79 -2.49 -20.71
CA SER A 79 4.44 -1.45 -19.74
C SER A 79 4.59 -1.95 -18.31
N VAL A 80 4.56 -1.03 -17.33
CA VAL A 80 4.63 -1.38 -15.89
C VAL A 80 3.45 -2.27 -15.44
N VAL A 81 2.38 -2.36 -16.21
CA VAL A 81 1.19 -3.19 -15.93
C VAL A 81 1.09 -4.43 -16.83
N ASP A 82 2.04 -4.62 -17.74
CA ASP A 82 2.12 -5.76 -18.65
C ASP A 82 3.58 -5.98 -19.03
N ALA A 83 4.35 -6.33 -18.00
CA ALA A 83 5.79 -6.43 -18.07
C ALA A 83 6.24 -7.61 -18.92
N ARG A 84 7.31 -7.42 -19.69
CA ARG A 84 8.00 -8.49 -20.42
C ARG A 84 9.35 -8.77 -19.78
N TYR A 85 9.74 -10.04 -19.80
CA TYR A 85 11.08 -10.46 -19.45
C TYR A 85 12.11 -9.62 -20.24
N PRO A 86 13.20 -9.13 -19.60
CA PRO A 86 13.70 -9.46 -18.27
C PRO A 86 13.31 -8.49 -17.14
N ALA A 87 12.25 -7.68 -17.26
CA ALA A 87 11.90 -6.73 -16.20
C ALA A 87 11.63 -7.44 -14.84
N PRO A 88 12.11 -6.87 -13.72
CA PRO A 88 11.87 -7.45 -12.40
C PRO A 88 10.44 -7.18 -11.95
N VAL A 89 9.76 -8.24 -11.48
CA VAL A 89 8.32 -8.22 -11.16
C VAL A 89 7.98 -8.49 -9.69
N ALA A 90 8.99 -8.55 -8.80
CA ALA A 90 8.79 -8.91 -7.40
C ALA A 90 7.81 -7.98 -6.67
N GLY A 91 7.82 -6.69 -7.00
CA GLY A 91 6.89 -5.68 -6.50
C GLY A 91 5.59 -5.55 -7.28
N GLY A 92 5.40 -6.28 -8.38
CA GLY A 92 4.18 -6.26 -9.15
C GLY A 92 2.96 -6.63 -8.30
N ASN A 93 3.03 -7.78 -7.64
CA ASN A 93 1.90 -8.33 -6.88
C ASN A 93 1.66 -7.61 -5.56
N VAL A 94 2.71 -7.11 -4.92
CA VAL A 94 2.60 -6.56 -3.56
C VAL A 94 2.43 -5.05 -3.55
N GLU A 95 3.03 -4.39 -4.53
CA GLU A 95 3.11 -2.95 -4.56
C GLU A 95 2.23 -2.44 -5.71
N THR A 96 2.51 -2.78 -6.97
CA THR A 96 1.79 -2.20 -8.12
C THR A 96 0.31 -2.58 -8.18
N SER A 97 -0.04 -3.78 -7.72
CA SER A 97 -1.42 -4.22 -7.57
C SER A 97 -2.26 -3.30 -6.68
N GLN A 98 -1.69 -2.74 -5.60
CA GLN A 98 -2.37 -1.78 -4.73
C GLN A 98 -2.73 -0.50 -5.50
N ARG A 99 -1.80 0.00 -6.33
CA ARG A 99 -2.04 1.20 -7.14
C ARG A 99 -3.00 0.95 -8.28
N LEU A 100 -2.97 -0.26 -8.88
CA LEU A 100 -3.97 -0.68 -9.86
C LEU A 100 -5.39 -0.59 -9.26
N VAL A 101 -5.57 -1.10 -8.04
CA VAL A 101 -6.86 -0.96 -7.32
C VAL A 101 -7.17 0.51 -7.03
N ASP A 102 -6.22 1.31 -6.56
CA ASP A 102 -6.44 2.73 -6.27
C ASP A 102 -6.93 3.51 -7.50
N VAL A 103 -6.34 3.29 -8.69
CA VAL A 103 -6.77 3.99 -9.92
C VAL A 103 -8.10 3.46 -10.44
N LEU A 104 -8.36 2.15 -10.31
CA LEU A 104 -9.65 1.55 -10.68
C LEU A 104 -10.78 2.09 -9.81
N PHE A 105 -10.59 2.10 -8.48
CA PHE A 105 -11.56 2.68 -7.55
C PHE A 105 -11.72 4.18 -7.76
N GLY A 106 -10.64 4.90 -8.05
CA GLY A 106 -10.69 6.33 -8.37
C GLY A 106 -11.49 6.62 -9.64
N ALA A 107 -11.37 5.77 -10.68
CA ALA A 107 -12.16 5.89 -11.91
C ALA A 107 -13.63 5.50 -11.67
N LEU A 108 -13.89 4.41 -10.95
CA LEU A 108 -15.25 3.97 -10.62
C LEU A 108 -15.97 4.97 -9.71
N ALA A 109 -15.27 5.62 -8.78
CA ALA A 109 -15.82 6.67 -7.92
C ALA A 109 -16.28 7.91 -8.70
N GLN A 110 -15.71 8.18 -9.88
CA GLN A 110 -16.17 9.23 -10.78
C GLN A 110 -17.50 8.85 -11.45
N ALA A 111 -17.64 7.59 -11.87
CA ALA A 111 -18.84 7.08 -12.55
C ALA A 111 -20.00 6.79 -11.57
N LEU A 112 -19.69 6.34 -10.35
CA LEU A 112 -20.65 5.96 -9.31
C LEU A 112 -20.36 6.72 -8.00
N PRO A 113 -20.66 8.02 -7.95
CA PRO A 113 -20.32 8.84 -6.79
C PRO A 113 -21.07 8.35 -5.55
N GLY A 114 -20.31 8.03 -4.50
CA GLY A 114 -20.88 7.59 -3.21
C GLY A 114 -21.05 6.08 -3.05
N LEU A 115 -20.48 5.27 -3.96
CA LEU A 115 -20.37 3.83 -3.76
C LEU A 115 -18.97 3.41 -3.27
N PHE A 116 -17.93 4.07 -3.79
CA PHE A 116 -16.53 3.69 -3.52
C PHE A 116 -15.92 4.46 -2.34
N PRO A 117 -15.03 3.81 -1.57
CA PRO A 117 -14.24 4.47 -0.54
C PRO A 117 -13.12 5.33 -1.15
N ALA A 118 -12.58 6.24 -0.34
CA ALA A 118 -11.32 6.90 -0.61
C ALA A 118 -10.14 5.91 -0.68
N ALA A 119 -8.96 6.37 -1.07
CA ALA A 119 -7.79 5.48 -1.16
C ALA A 119 -7.40 4.96 0.23
N SER A 120 -7.08 3.67 0.30
CA SER A 120 -6.40 3.09 1.46
C SER A 120 -4.89 3.40 1.39
N GLN A 121 -4.11 2.83 2.31
CA GLN A 121 -2.66 3.07 2.41
C GLN A 121 -1.88 2.85 1.12
N GLY A 122 -2.40 2.09 0.13
CA GLY A 122 -1.84 1.99 -1.22
C GLY A 122 -0.48 1.30 -1.33
N THR A 123 -0.10 0.53 -0.32
CA THR A 123 1.17 -0.22 -0.21
C THR A 123 0.98 -1.39 0.76
N MET A 124 1.77 -2.46 0.60
CA MET A 124 1.82 -3.55 1.58
C MET A 124 2.94 -3.37 2.60
N ASN A 125 3.82 -2.38 2.40
CA ASN A 125 4.99 -2.12 3.26
C ASN A 125 5.81 -3.40 3.49
N ASN A 126 6.24 -4.04 2.41
CA ASN A 126 6.93 -5.32 2.50
C ASN A 126 8.29 -5.12 3.16
N VAL A 127 8.49 -5.83 4.25
CA VAL A 127 9.77 -5.91 4.93
C VAL A 127 10.24 -7.35 4.91
N ALA A 128 11.43 -7.55 4.35
CA ALA A 128 12.12 -8.83 4.42
C ALA A 128 13.45 -8.61 5.12
N PHE A 129 13.82 -9.52 6.00
CA PHE A 129 15.13 -9.44 6.64
C PHE A 129 15.65 -10.82 7.04
N GLY A 130 16.97 -10.95 7.10
CA GLY A 130 17.60 -12.22 7.39
C GLY A 130 19.12 -12.17 7.39
N ASN A 131 19.72 -13.32 7.62
CA ASN A 131 21.14 -13.59 7.44
C ASN A 131 21.34 -15.07 7.08
N GLU A 132 22.55 -15.59 7.19
CA GLU A 132 22.88 -16.99 6.86
C GLU A 132 22.06 -18.04 7.66
N ARG A 133 21.47 -17.64 8.80
CA ARG A 133 20.76 -18.55 9.71
C ARG A 133 19.24 -18.42 9.68
N PHE A 134 18.71 -17.30 9.22
CA PHE A 134 17.26 -17.07 9.22
C PHE A 134 16.82 -16.13 8.10
N SER A 135 15.55 -16.25 7.73
CA SER A 135 14.86 -15.34 6.81
C SER A 135 13.45 -15.10 7.34
N TYR A 136 13.00 -13.86 7.28
CA TYR A 136 11.67 -13.44 7.69
C TYR A 136 11.10 -12.45 6.68
N TYR A 137 9.79 -12.54 6.47
CA TYR A 137 9.04 -11.69 5.56
C TYR A 137 7.71 -11.32 6.20
N GLU A 138 7.39 -10.03 6.19
CA GLU A 138 6.15 -9.49 6.74
C GLU A 138 5.61 -8.39 5.83
N THR A 139 4.28 -8.32 5.73
CA THR A 139 3.60 -7.15 5.18
C THR A 139 2.95 -6.40 6.32
N LEU A 140 2.96 -5.06 6.26
CA LEU A 140 2.42 -4.23 7.32
C LEU A 140 1.15 -3.53 6.88
N ALA A 141 0.12 -3.70 7.70
CA ALA A 141 -1.15 -3.02 7.57
C ALA A 141 -1.03 -1.48 7.72
N GLY A 142 -2.13 -0.78 7.45
CA GLY A 142 -2.15 0.68 7.54
C GLY A 142 -3.58 1.20 7.56
N GLY A 143 -3.75 2.47 7.15
CA GLY A 143 -5.07 3.08 7.14
C GLY A 143 -5.90 2.67 5.92
N CYS A 144 -7.12 2.19 6.15
CA CYS A 144 -8.11 2.02 5.10
C CYS A 144 -8.76 3.37 4.74
N GLY A 145 -9.14 3.55 3.47
CA GLY A 145 -9.87 4.74 3.04
C GLY A 145 -11.28 4.79 3.64
N ALA A 146 -11.73 5.99 4.00
CA ALA A 146 -13.10 6.20 4.47
C ALA A 146 -14.11 6.06 3.33
N GLY A 147 -15.30 5.58 3.65
CA GLY A 147 -16.36 5.32 2.70
C GLY A 147 -17.60 6.19 2.88
N PRO A 148 -18.57 6.07 1.97
CA PRO A 148 -19.90 6.67 2.11
C PRO A 148 -20.63 6.20 3.38
N SER A 149 -20.31 4.99 3.85
CA SER A 149 -20.92 4.34 5.02
C SER A 149 -20.22 4.65 6.35
N GLY A 150 -19.03 5.23 6.36
CA GLY A 150 -18.33 5.47 7.62
C GLY A 150 -16.81 5.69 7.52
N PRO A 151 -16.15 5.84 8.69
CA PRO A 151 -14.70 6.02 8.77
C PRO A 151 -13.93 4.79 8.26
N GLY A 152 -12.69 5.04 7.83
CA GLY A 152 -11.77 3.98 7.46
C GLY A 152 -11.27 3.18 8.67
N LEU A 153 -11.06 1.89 8.50
CA LEU A 153 -10.45 1.03 9.52
C LEU A 153 -8.96 1.37 9.70
N SER A 154 -8.51 1.37 10.95
CA SER A 154 -7.11 1.67 11.30
C SER A 154 -6.28 0.39 11.42
N GLY A 155 -5.01 0.44 11.02
CA GLY A 155 -4.05 -0.66 11.19
C GLY A 155 -4.51 -1.98 10.55
N THR A 156 -5.24 -1.92 9.44
CA THR A 156 -5.84 -3.08 8.78
C THR A 156 -5.23 -3.30 7.39
N HIS A 157 -5.10 -4.57 6.99
CA HIS A 157 -4.73 -4.93 5.62
C HIS A 157 -5.86 -4.55 4.66
N SER A 158 -5.50 -3.96 3.52
CA SER A 158 -6.45 -3.45 2.54
C SER A 158 -6.18 -4.01 1.15
N HIS A 159 -7.24 -4.29 0.41
CA HIS A 159 -7.22 -4.72 -0.98
C HIS A 159 -6.38 -5.98 -1.23
N MET A 160 -5.19 -5.82 -1.81
CA MET A 160 -4.38 -6.93 -2.33
C MET A 160 -3.61 -7.68 -1.24
N THR A 161 -3.86 -7.39 0.04
CA THR A 161 -3.23 -8.05 1.19
C THR A 161 -4.28 -8.45 2.22
N ASN A 162 -4.09 -9.61 2.86
CA ASN A 162 -4.95 -10.17 3.90
C ASN A 162 -4.17 -11.16 4.79
N THR A 163 -3.06 -10.70 5.37
CA THR A 163 -2.23 -11.52 6.25
C THR A 163 -2.51 -11.22 7.72
N LEU A 164 -2.43 -12.23 8.58
CA LEU A 164 -2.41 -12.01 10.03
C LEU A 164 -1.04 -11.47 10.45
N ASN A 165 -1.03 -10.59 11.46
CA ASN A 165 0.22 -10.14 12.04
C ASN A 165 0.92 -11.28 12.79
N THR A 166 2.26 -11.28 12.79
CA THR A 166 3.00 -12.25 13.60
C THR A 166 3.01 -11.79 15.07
N PRO A 167 2.66 -12.66 16.04
CA PRO A 167 2.76 -12.31 17.46
C PRO A 167 4.17 -11.87 17.84
N ILE A 168 4.28 -10.81 18.64
CA ILE A 168 5.59 -10.26 19.05
C ILE A 168 6.41 -11.32 19.78
N GLU A 169 5.80 -12.04 20.73
CA GLU A 169 6.48 -13.07 21.52
C GLU A 169 7.04 -14.19 20.64
N ALA A 170 6.28 -14.63 19.64
CA ALA A 170 6.73 -15.66 18.70
C ALA A 170 7.93 -15.17 17.88
N LEU A 171 7.89 -13.92 17.44
CA LEU A 171 8.92 -13.31 16.61
C LEU A 171 10.23 -13.09 17.41
N GLU A 172 10.15 -12.57 18.63
CA GLU A 172 11.30 -12.38 19.51
C GLU A 172 11.87 -13.68 20.09
N ASN A 173 11.05 -14.74 20.19
CA ASN A 173 11.51 -16.06 20.59
C ASN A 173 12.28 -16.77 19.45
N ALA A 174 11.84 -16.56 18.20
CA ALA A 174 12.41 -17.25 17.04
C ALA A 174 13.57 -16.49 16.38
N LEU A 175 13.59 -15.16 16.45
CA LEU A 175 14.51 -14.30 15.70
C LEU A 175 15.36 -13.42 16.62
N PRO A 176 16.61 -13.09 16.24
CA PRO A 176 17.50 -12.26 17.04
C PRO A 176 17.14 -10.76 16.89
N LEU A 177 15.94 -10.38 17.33
CA LEU A 177 15.43 -9.02 17.26
C LEU A 177 14.47 -8.71 18.41
N ARG A 178 14.19 -7.42 18.65
CA ARG A 178 13.14 -6.95 19.56
C ARG A 178 12.17 -6.02 18.84
N ILE A 179 10.89 -6.09 19.19
CA ILE A 179 9.88 -5.13 18.72
C ILE A 179 9.79 -3.99 19.74
N GLN A 180 10.33 -2.83 19.39
CA GLN A 180 10.33 -1.65 20.28
C GLN A 180 9.07 -0.79 20.14
N GLY A 181 8.34 -0.95 19.04
CA GLY A 181 7.15 -0.19 18.76
C GLY A 181 6.17 -1.00 17.92
N TYR A 182 4.95 -1.14 18.43
CA TYR A 182 3.82 -1.58 17.63
C TYR A 182 2.56 -0.86 18.09
N ARG A 183 2.12 0.14 17.32
CA ARG A 183 0.98 1.00 17.68
C ARG A 183 0.35 1.62 16.45
N LEU A 184 -0.88 2.13 16.59
CA LEU A 184 -1.46 3.02 15.60
C LEU A 184 -0.63 4.31 15.48
N ARG A 185 -0.42 4.77 14.25
CA ARG A 185 0.22 6.05 13.93
C ARG A 185 -0.84 7.15 13.99
N ARG A 186 -1.13 7.64 15.19
CA ARG A 186 -2.20 8.62 15.43
C ARG A 186 -2.12 9.85 14.51
N ASP A 187 -3.28 10.37 14.11
CA ASP A 187 -3.47 11.54 13.24
C ASP A 187 -2.97 11.39 11.80
N SER A 188 -2.56 10.19 11.40
CA SER A 188 -2.17 9.83 10.03
C SER A 188 -3.36 9.70 9.08
N GLY A 189 -4.56 9.41 9.58
CA GLY A 189 -5.78 9.32 8.79
C GLY A 189 -6.18 10.67 8.19
N GLY A 190 -6.70 10.65 6.97
CA GLY A 190 -7.21 11.85 6.31
C GLY A 190 -8.38 12.46 7.05
N ARG A 191 -8.50 13.80 7.01
CA ARG A 191 -9.58 14.55 7.69
C ARG A 191 -10.78 14.78 6.76
N GLY A 192 -11.98 14.42 7.20
CA GLY A 192 -13.23 14.58 6.44
C GLY A 192 -14.46 14.44 7.33
N LYS A 193 -15.65 14.34 6.73
CA LYS A 193 -16.88 13.95 7.44
C LYS A 193 -16.69 12.58 8.08
N PHE A 194 -16.13 11.65 7.31
CA PHE A 194 -15.62 10.38 7.81
C PHE A 194 -14.09 10.38 7.67
N PRO A 195 -13.34 10.26 8.77
CA PRO A 195 -11.89 10.22 8.74
C PRO A 195 -11.39 8.91 8.12
N GLY A 196 -10.27 9.00 7.41
CA GLY A 196 -9.54 7.80 6.98
C GLY A 196 -8.92 7.08 8.17
N GLY A 197 -8.63 5.78 8.00
CA GLY A 197 -8.01 4.98 9.05
C GLY A 197 -6.57 5.41 9.35
N GLU A 198 -6.13 5.15 10.57
CA GLU A 198 -4.76 5.38 11.00
C GLU A 198 -3.81 4.28 10.48
N GLY A 199 -2.60 4.67 10.10
CA GLY A 199 -1.49 3.76 9.82
C GLY A 199 -0.93 3.11 11.09
N LEU A 200 0.23 2.47 10.95
CA LEU A 200 0.96 1.78 12.00
C LEU A 200 2.35 2.37 12.18
N VAL A 201 2.86 2.31 13.41
CA VAL A 201 4.29 2.40 13.71
C VAL A 201 4.74 1.01 14.11
N ARG A 202 5.70 0.44 13.36
CA ARG A 202 6.32 -0.86 13.61
C ARG A 202 7.83 -0.68 13.65
N GLU A 203 8.48 -1.07 14.75
CA GLU A 203 9.91 -0.83 14.96
C GLU A 203 10.64 -2.10 15.38
N TYR A 204 11.58 -2.53 14.54
CA TYR A 204 12.41 -3.72 14.71
C TYR A 204 13.81 -3.28 15.15
N LEU A 205 14.24 -3.68 16.34
CA LEU A 205 15.62 -3.58 16.79
C LEU A 205 16.35 -4.88 16.46
N PHE A 206 17.40 -4.81 15.65
CA PHE A 206 18.18 -5.98 15.31
C PHE A 206 19.25 -6.23 16.39
N LEU A 207 19.32 -7.46 16.90
CA LEU A 207 20.33 -7.87 17.89
C LEU A 207 21.57 -8.48 17.24
N GLU A 208 21.51 -8.71 15.94
CA GLU A 208 22.58 -9.27 15.13
C GLU A 208 22.67 -8.56 13.78
N LYS A 209 23.82 -8.72 13.12
CA LYS A 209 23.99 -8.25 11.74
C LYS A 209 22.92 -8.89 10.85
N THR A 210 22.08 -8.06 10.23
CA THR A 210 20.89 -8.49 9.50
C THR A 210 20.78 -7.73 8.19
N GLN A 211 20.65 -8.44 7.06
CA GLN A 211 20.31 -7.83 5.79
C GLN A 211 18.81 -7.51 5.79
N VAL A 212 18.45 -6.27 5.46
CA VAL A 212 17.06 -5.80 5.41
C VAL A 212 16.76 -5.29 4.01
N SER A 213 15.65 -5.76 3.46
CA SER A 213 15.05 -5.28 2.22
C SER A 213 13.69 -4.67 2.52
N MET A 214 13.50 -3.43 2.11
CA MET A 214 12.24 -2.71 2.21
C MET A 214 11.69 -2.45 0.82
N LEU A 215 10.44 -2.79 0.60
CA LEU A 215 9.69 -2.43 -0.60
C LEU A 215 8.36 -1.81 -0.17
N SER A 216 8.30 -0.48 -0.22
CA SER A 216 7.12 0.31 0.14
C SER A 216 6.87 1.47 -0.83
N GLU A 217 5.63 1.95 -0.82
CA GLU A 217 5.18 3.14 -1.55
C GLU A 217 4.50 4.16 -0.64
N ARG A 218 3.95 5.21 -1.25
CA ARG A 218 3.16 6.25 -0.58
C ARG A 218 3.99 6.95 0.48
N ARG A 219 5.27 7.17 0.14
CA ARG A 219 6.28 7.93 0.87
C ARG A 219 6.43 9.35 0.30
N VAL A 220 5.96 9.55 -0.93
CA VAL A 220 5.89 10.86 -1.61
C VAL A 220 4.45 11.25 -1.91
N LEU A 221 3.68 10.38 -2.59
CA LEU A 221 2.29 10.67 -2.96
C LEU A 221 1.31 10.13 -1.92
N ALA A 222 0.53 11.03 -1.31
CA ALA A 222 -0.45 10.68 -0.30
C ALA A 222 -1.64 9.86 -0.86
N PRO A 223 -2.24 8.96 -0.06
CA PRO A 223 -3.55 8.38 -0.36
C PRO A 223 -4.61 9.47 -0.49
N TYR A 224 -5.34 9.48 -1.61
CA TYR A 224 -6.32 10.53 -1.92
C TYR A 224 -7.60 10.39 -1.08
N GLY A 225 -8.19 11.53 -0.71
CA GLY A 225 -9.55 11.58 -0.18
C GLY A 225 -10.61 11.64 -1.30
N LEU A 226 -11.89 11.47 -0.94
CA LEU A 226 -13.01 11.58 -1.86
C LEU A 226 -14.10 12.52 -1.34
N ARG A 227 -14.89 13.07 -2.28
CA ARG A 227 -16.06 13.93 -1.97
C ARG A 227 -15.73 15.12 -1.05
N GLY A 228 -14.53 15.69 -1.20
CA GLY A 228 -14.03 16.80 -0.39
C GLY A 228 -13.38 16.40 0.94
N GLY A 229 -13.17 15.10 1.18
CA GLY A 229 -12.31 14.61 2.25
C GLY A 229 -10.83 14.82 1.92
N GLY A 230 -10.02 15.07 2.94
CA GLY A 230 -8.58 15.29 2.82
C GLY A 230 -7.78 14.00 2.60
N PRO A 231 -6.54 14.10 2.11
CA PRO A 231 -5.66 12.95 1.94
C PRO A 231 -5.18 12.37 3.27
N GLY A 232 -4.82 11.09 3.28
CA GLY A 232 -4.08 10.48 4.38
C GLY A 232 -2.62 10.97 4.41
N GLN A 233 -1.93 10.80 5.53
CA GLN A 233 -0.50 11.06 5.60
C GLN A 233 0.29 9.98 4.84
N VAL A 234 1.36 10.41 4.18
CA VAL A 234 2.37 9.49 3.62
C VAL A 234 3.05 8.69 4.74
N GLY A 235 3.51 7.49 4.40
CA GLY A 235 4.37 6.70 5.27
C GLY A 235 5.79 7.24 5.33
N SER A 236 6.62 6.62 6.18
CA SER A 236 8.05 6.87 6.22
C SER A 236 8.83 5.68 6.78
N ASN A 237 10.08 5.54 6.37
CA ASN A 237 10.99 4.52 6.88
C ASN A 237 12.15 5.25 7.57
N TRP A 238 12.56 4.79 8.74
CA TRP A 238 13.61 5.44 9.52
C TRP A 238 14.62 4.41 10.03
N LEU A 239 15.89 4.78 9.95
CA LEU A 239 16.95 4.19 10.74
C LEU A 239 16.90 4.83 12.13
N GLY A 240 16.86 4.00 13.16
CA GLY A 240 17.06 4.41 14.55
C GLY A 240 18.24 3.66 15.14
N ASN A 241 18.87 4.25 16.16
CA ASN A 241 19.91 3.58 16.92
C ASN A 241 19.45 3.44 18.37
N ALA A 242 19.66 2.26 18.95
CA ALA A 242 19.54 2.09 20.39
C ALA A 242 20.77 2.73 21.07
N GLU A 243 20.55 3.81 21.81
CA GLU A 243 21.45 4.09 22.94
C GLU A 243 21.00 3.17 24.09
N PRO A 244 21.91 2.39 24.72
CA PRO A 244 21.57 1.48 25.82
C PRO A 244 20.79 2.11 26.97
N ALA A 245 20.83 3.44 27.10
CA ALA A 245 20.24 4.20 28.21
C ALA A 245 18.93 4.94 27.88
N LYS A 246 18.47 4.98 26.62
CA LYS A 246 17.28 5.76 26.24
C LYS A 246 16.26 4.91 25.48
N ASN A 247 15.16 4.64 26.16
CA ASN A 247 13.93 4.16 25.55
C ASN A 247 13.08 5.40 25.25
N PRO A 248 12.69 5.74 24.00
CA PRO A 248 12.79 4.98 22.74
C PRO A 248 14.06 5.28 21.91
N PRO A 249 14.36 4.48 20.86
CA PRO A 249 15.47 4.73 19.93
C PRO A 249 15.41 6.12 19.35
N ARG A 250 16.58 6.75 19.20
CA ARG A 250 16.68 8.01 18.49
C ARG A 250 16.63 7.71 16.99
N LEU A 251 15.61 8.24 16.31
CA LEU A 251 15.58 8.24 14.84
C LEU A 251 16.72 9.11 14.33
N THR A 252 17.58 8.55 13.49
CA THR A 252 18.81 9.20 13.03
C THR A 252 18.69 9.66 11.59
N PHE A 253 18.18 8.79 10.70
CA PHE A 253 18.10 9.07 9.27
C PHE A 253 16.81 8.53 8.65
N LYS A 254 16.20 9.33 7.76
CA LYS A 254 15.09 8.88 6.93
C LYS A 254 15.64 7.99 5.83
N LEU A 255 15.07 6.80 5.70
CA LEU A 255 15.42 5.84 4.66
C LEU A 255 14.50 5.99 3.44
N PRO A 256 14.94 5.59 2.23
CA PRO A 256 14.11 5.58 1.05
C PRO A 256 12.85 4.69 1.17
N SER A 257 11.93 4.82 0.21
CA SER A 257 10.75 3.96 0.09
C SER A 257 11.12 2.50 -0.22
N LYS A 258 12.20 2.31 -0.97
CA LYS A 258 12.74 1.02 -1.38
C LYS A 258 14.24 1.02 -1.15
N PHE A 259 14.75 0.04 -0.41
CA PHE A 259 16.18 -0.07 -0.16
C PHE A 259 16.56 -1.49 0.24
N GLU A 260 17.84 -1.79 0.09
CA GLU A 260 18.49 -2.94 0.69
C GLU A 260 19.66 -2.45 1.52
N ARG A 261 19.80 -2.93 2.76
CA ARG A 261 20.87 -2.49 3.66
C ARG A 261 21.15 -3.52 4.75
N VAL A 262 22.43 -3.65 5.11
CA VAL A 262 22.85 -4.34 6.33
C VAL A 262 22.61 -3.43 7.54
N PHE A 263 21.82 -3.91 8.50
CA PHE A 263 21.68 -3.33 9.83
C PHE A 263 22.65 -4.02 10.80
N GLN A 264 23.32 -3.24 11.64
CA GLN A 264 24.22 -3.71 12.69
C GLN A 264 23.44 -3.99 13.98
N PRO A 265 23.99 -4.82 14.89
CA PRO A 265 23.43 -4.98 16.24
C PRO A 265 23.21 -3.62 16.91
N GLY A 266 22.00 -3.39 17.42
CA GLY A 266 21.60 -2.13 18.05
C GLY A 266 21.01 -1.09 17.09
N GLU A 267 21.08 -1.28 15.77
CA GLU A 267 20.32 -0.49 14.81
C GLU A 267 18.87 -1.00 14.72
N SER A 268 17.95 -0.10 14.38
CA SER A 268 16.53 -0.38 14.28
C SER A 268 15.92 0.18 13.00
N LEU A 269 14.98 -0.57 12.43
CA LEU A 269 14.11 -0.11 11.36
C LEU A 269 12.77 0.27 11.95
N ARG A 270 12.40 1.56 11.89
CA ARG A 270 11.03 2.00 12.13
C ARG A 270 10.31 2.22 10.81
N VAL A 271 9.22 1.50 10.62
CA VAL A 271 8.27 1.70 9.53
C VAL A 271 7.04 2.41 10.06
N GLU A 272 6.77 3.58 9.50
CA GLU A 272 5.52 4.30 9.67
C GLU A 272 4.67 4.09 8.42
N THR A 273 3.58 3.33 8.52
CA THR A 273 2.72 3.04 7.37
C THR A 273 1.77 4.22 7.09
N PRO A 274 1.30 4.38 5.83
CA PRO A 274 0.42 5.47 5.47
C PRO A 274 -0.96 5.37 6.15
N GLY A 275 -1.60 6.51 6.34
CA GLY A 275 -3.02 6.57 6.70
C GLY A 275 -3.93 6.45 5.48
N GLY A 276 -5.23 6.27 5.71
CA GLY A 276 -6.23 6.25 4.64
C GLY A 276 -6.75 7.65 4.27
N GLY A 277 -7.24 7.82 3.05
CA GLY A 277 -7.95 9.04 2.65
C GLY A 277 -9.30 9.21 3.34
N ALA A 278 -9.72 10.46 3.56
CA ALA A 278 -11.02 10.77 4.16
C ALA A 278 -12.15 10.85 3.14
N PHE A 279 -13.38 10.80 3.63
CA PHE A 279 -14.59 10.93 2.82
C PHE A 279 -15.45 12.09 3.28
N GLY A 280 -15.90 12.91 2.32
CA GLY A 280 -16.79 14.03 2.59
C GLY A 280 -16.08 15.24 3.21
N LYS A 281 -16.56 16.44 2.90
CA LYS A 281 -16.09 17.67 3.57
C LYS A 281 -16.53 17.68 5.03
N LYS A 282 -15.60 17.97 5.95
CA LYS A 282 -15.95 18.22 7.35
C LYS A 282 -16.75 19.52 7.42
N GLY A 283 -17.95 19.50 7.99
CA GLY A 283 -18.72 20.71 8.26
C GLY A 283 -17.96 21.63 9.24
N PRO A 284 -18.33 22.92 9.34
CA PRO A 284 -17.81 23.77 10.40
C PRO A 284 -18.06 23.10 11.75
N LEU A 285 -17.05 23.11 12.63
CA LEU A 285 -17.19 22.63 14.00
C LEU A 285 -18.26 23.50 14.67
N THR A 286 -19.48 22.98 14.83
CA THR A 286 -20.45 23.56 15.75
C THR A 286 -19.99 23.20 17.14
N ARG A 287 -19.69 24.24 17.92
CA ARG A 287 -19.14 24.17 19.28
C ARG A 287 -20.10 23.50 20.25
#